data_AF-A0AAW9U0D3-F1
#
_entry.id   AF-A0AAW9U0D3-F1
#
_cell.length_a   1.000
_cell.length_b   1.000
_cell.length_c   1.000
_cell.angle_alpha   90.00
_cell.angle_beta   90.00
_cell.angle_gamma   90.00
#
_symmetry.space_group_name_H-M   'P 1'
#
loop_
_entity.id
_entity.type
_entity.pdbx_description
1 polymer ?
#
loop_
_entity_poly.entity_id
_entity_poly.type
_entity_poly.pdbx_seq_one_letter_code
_entity_poly.pdbx_strand_id
1 'polypeptide(L)'
;MSDKEKYPSELAERFQIRLPAGLRDRIKAYAERHGRSMNTEIVRVLEREFPPPWTIAGRVGELIDMLRALKAGGATEENVEHLAEELRETIEGMMSGRVQGVDEVMRDRIRSFYEDMQMREAEDAADLASMEYDEEEILTMDRIGRPEKYAEAPSKRDPFTDLPE
;
A
#
# COMPACT_ATOMS: atom_id res chain seq x y z
N MET A 1 -20.42 -4.04 50.29
CA MET A 1 -20.99 -3.81 48.95
C MET A 1 -19.90 -4.21 47.97
N SER A 2 -20.05 -5.33 47.28
CA SER A 2 -18.99 -5.88 46.42
C SER A 2 -18.77 -5.00 45.19
N ASP A 3 -17.55 -4.52 45.01
CA ASP A 3 -17.05 -3.98 43.74
C ASP A 3 -17.12 -5.08 42.69
N LYS A 4 -18.20 -5.10 41.90
CA LYS A 4 -18.30 -5.96 40.73
C LYS A 4 -17.54 -5.26 39.61
N GLU A 5 -16.41 -5.86 39.24
CA GLU A 5 -15.63 -5.51 38.06
C GLU A 5 -16.56 -5.50 36.83
N LYS A 6 -16.70 -4.34 36.18
CA LYS A 6 -17.61 -4.16 35.05
C LYS A 6 -17.09 -4.92 33.83
N TYR A 7 -17.98 -5.59 33.11
CA TYR A 7 -17.59 -6.32 31.90
C TYR A 7 -17.18 -5.33 30.79
N PRO A 8 -16.25 -5.69 29.87
CA PRO A 8 -15.83 -4.80 28.78
C PRO A 8 -16.99 -4.27 27.92
N SER A 9 -18.06 -5.05 27.77
CA SER A 9 -19.30 -4.69 27.07
C SER A 9 -20.17 -3.63 27.81
N GLU A 10 -19.87 -3.35 29.07
CA GLU A 10 -20.48 -2.29 29.88
C GLU A 10 -19.70 -0.98 29.83
N LEU A 11 -18.45 -1.02 29.37
CA LEU A 11 -17.60 0.16 29.14
C LEU A 11 -17.72 0.69 27.70
N ALA A 12 -18.26 -0.12 26.79
CA ALA A 12 -18.44 0.26 25.39
C ALA A 12 -19.60 1.27 25.20
N GLU A 13 -19.40 2.20 24.26
CA GLU A 13 -20.44 3.15 23.84
C GLU A 13 -21.65 2.42 23.25
N ARG A 14 -22.86 2.91 23.54
CA ARG A 14 -24.12 2.29 23.09
C ARG A 14 -24.97 3.32 22.37
N PHE A 15 -25.36 3.02 21.13
CA PHE A 15 -26.28 3.86 20.35
C PHE A 15 -27.40 3.04 19.73
N GLN A 16 -28.57 3.65 19.55
CA GLN A 16 -29.74 2.99 18.97
C GLN A 16 -29.77 3.17 17.45
N ILE A 17 -29.79 2.07 16.70
CA ILE A 17 -29.85 2.06 15.23
C ILE A 17 -31.27 1.73 14.77
N ARG A 18 -31.81 2.52 13.83
CA ARG A 18 -33.05 2.19 13.12
C ARG A 18 -32.73 1.39 11.87
N LEU A 19 -33.10 0.11 11.86
CA LEU A 19 -32.84 -0.78 10.73
C LEU A 19 -34.06 -0.86 9.80
N PRO A 20 -33.87 -0.92 8.47
CA PRO A 20 -34.94 -1.25 7.54
C PRO A 20 -35.47 -2.66 7.79
N ALA A 21 -36.72 -2.90 7.37
CA ALA A 21 -37.40 -4.18 7.57
C ALA A 21 -36.57 -5.37 7.03
N GLY A 22 -36.47 -6.44 7.82
CA GLY A 22 -35.77 -7.67 7.46
C GLY A 22 -34.22 -7.62 7.53
N LEU A 23 -33.60 -6.44 7.68
CA LEU A 23 -32.13 -6.37 7.78
C LEU A 23 -31.60 -7.04 9.06
N ARG A 24 -32.30 -6.84 10.17
CA ARG A 24 -31.96 -7.46 11.46
C ARG A 24 -31.91 -8.99 11.38
N ASP A 25 -32.89 -9.60 10.73
CA ASP A 25 -33.00 -11.06 10.61
C ASP A 25 -31.90 -11.63 9.71
N ARG A 26 -31.56 -10.92 8.62
CA ARG A 26 -30.43 -11.27 7.75
C ARG A 26 -29.10 -11.27 8.50
N ILE A 27 -28.83 -10.24 9.30
CA ILE A 27 -27.62 -10.16 10.13
C ILE A 27 -27.61 -11.28 11.17
N LYS A 28 -28.75 -11.53 11.83
CA LYS A 28 -28.88 -12.61 12.83
C LYS A 28 -28.51 -13.97 12.24
N ALA A 29 -29.14 -14.33 11.13
CA ALA A 29 -28.94 -15.62 10.48
C ALA A 29 -27.48 -15.81 10.04
N TYR A 30 -26.82 -14.74 9.57
CA TYR A 30 -25.42 -14.79 9.22
C TYR A 30 -24.53 -14.98 10.45
N ALA A 31 -24.77 -14.22 11.53
CA ALA A 31 -24.00 -14.32 12.77
C ALA A 31 -24.10 -15.71 13.41
N GLU A 32 -25.32 -16.27 13.49
CA GLU A 32 -25.57 -17.60 14.05
C GLU A 32 -24.85 -18.70 13.27
N ARG A 33 -24.85 -18.65 11.93
CA ARG A 33 -24.11 -19.59 11.07
C ARG A 33 -22.59 -19.56 11.33
N HIS A 34 -22.07 -18.45 11.84
CA HIS A 34 -20.65 -18.27 12.14
C HIS A 34 -20.33 -18.35 13.64
N GLY A 35 -21.28 -18.76 14.48
CA GLY A 35 -21.08 -18.89 15.92
C GLY A 35 -20.81 -17.56 16.63
N ARG A 36 -21.28 -16.43 16.07
CA ARG A 36 -21.09 -15.09 16.62
C ARG A 36 -22.41 -14.53 17.13
N SER A 37 -22.32 -13.64 18.12
CA SER A 37 -23.49 -12.82 18.47
C SER A 37 -23.78 -11.83 17.32
N MET A 38 -25.05 -11.43 17.18
CA MET A 38 -25.43 -10.38 16.22
C MET A 38 -24.60 -9.11 16.43
N ASN A 39 -24.35 -8.72 17.68
CA ASN A 39 -23.54 -7.54 17.99
C ASN A 39 -22.09 -7.69 17.49
N THR A 40 -21.49 -8.85 17.73
CA THR A 40 -20.13 -9.17 17.24
C THR A 40 -20.05 -9.07 15.72
N GLU A 41 -21.07 -9.54 15.01
CA GLU A 41 -21.08 -9.47 13.55
C GLU A 41 -21.29 -8.04 13.03
N ILE A 42 -22.13 -7.24 13.70
CA ILE A 42 -22.29 -5.81 13.38
C ILE A 42 -20.97 -5.07 13.58
N VAL A 43 -20.32 -5.24 14.73
CA VAL A 43 -19.03 -4.59 15.02
C VAL A 43 -17.98 -5.01 14.00
N ARG A 44 -17.86 -6.31 13.69
CA ARG A 44 -16.91 -6.83 12.69
C ARG A 44 -17.08 -6.17 11.33
N VAL A 45 -18.32 -5.99 10.88
CA VAL A 45 -18.60 -5.34 9.60
C VAL A 45 -18.26 -3.85 9.71
N LEU A 46 -18.66 -3.18 10.79
CA LEU A 46 -18.35 -1.76 10.98
C LEU A 46 -16.83 -1.50 11.04
N GLU A 47 -16.06 -2.30 11.77
CA GLU A 47 -14.59 -2.16 11.83
C GLU A 47 -13.92 -2.41 10.47
N ARG A 48 -14.50 -3.30 9.65
CA ARG A 48 -14.02 -3.56 8.30
C ARG A 48 -14.30 -2.40 7.35
N GLU A 49 -15.50 -1.82 7.41
CA GLU A 49 -15.90 -0.72 6.53
C GLU A 49 -15.40 0.65 7.02
N PHE A 50 -15.16 0.79 8.33
CA PHE A 50 -14.68 1.99 9.01
C PHE A 50 -13.45 1.64 9.87
N PRO A 51 -12.31 1.29 9.25
CA PRO A 51 -11.09 1.03 10.00
C PRO A 51 -10.67 2.27 10.79
N PRO A 52 -9.98 2.11 11.93
CA PRO A 52 -9.42 3.25 12.65
C PRO A 52 -8.51 4.03 11.69
N PRO A 53 -8.61 5.36 11.69
CA PRO A 53 -7.75 6.15 10.83
C PRO A 53 -6.30 5.96 11.25
N TRP A 54 -5.39 6.00 10.28
CA TRP A 54 -3.99 5.91 10.58
C TRP A 54 -3.54 7.13 11.38
N THR A 55 -2.65 6.90 12.33
CA THR A 55 -1.95 8.00 13.00
C THR A 55 -0.64 8.25 12.25
N ILE A 56 -0.20 9.51 12.18
CA ILE A 56 1.13 9.83 11.62
C ILE A 56 2.21 9.04 12.35
N ALA A 57 2.12 8.95 13.69
CA ALA A 57 3.07 8.21 14.50
C ALA A 57 3.15 6.72 14.12
N GLY A 58 2.00 6.09 13.87
CA GLY A 58 1.93 4.70 13.43
C GLY A 58 2.61 4.50 12.06
N ARG A 59 2.24 5.31 11.06
CA ARG A 59 2.83 5.22 9.72
C ARG A 59 4.33 5.49 9.71
N VAL A 60 4.78 6.52 10.45
CA VAL A 60 6.22 6.80 10.59
C VAL A 60 6.95 5.65 11.28
N GLY A 61 6.34 5.01 12.28
CA GLY A 61 6.90 3.83 12.94
C GLY A 61 7.11 2.66 11.98
N GLU A 62 6.09 2.33 11.19
CA GLU A 62 6.13 1.25 10.19
C GLU A 62 7.24 1.51 9.15
N LEU A 63 7.34 2.74 8.65
CA LEU A 63 8.39 3.13 7.71
C LEU A 63 9.81 3.02 8.31
N ILE A 64 9.98 3.40 9.59
CA ILE A 64 11.25 3.23 10.30
C ILE A 64 11.62 1.76 10.43
N ASP A 65 10.66 0.90 10.74
CA ASP A 65 10.90 -0.53 10.89
C ASP A 65 11.24 -1.19 9.55
N MET A 66 10.58 -0.80 8.45
CA MET A 66 10.97 -1.21 7.11
C MET A 66 12.39 -0.73 6.75
N LEU A 67 12.73 0.52 7.06
CA LEU A 67 14.08 1.05 6.81
C LEU A 67 15.14 0.29 7.61
N ARG A 68 14.83 -0.11 8.86
CA ARG A 68 15.71 -0.95 9.67
C ARG A 68 15.87 -2.34 9.07
N ALA A 69 14.77 -2.95 8.62
CA ALA A 69 14.79 -4.26 7.96
C ALA A 69 15.65 -4.22 6.68
N LEU A 70 15.48 -3.19 5.86
CA LEU A 70 16.30 -2.91 4.68
C LEU A 70 17.80 -2.78 5.02
N LYS A 71 18.12 -2.01 6.07
CA LYS A 71 19.50 -1.82 6.50
C LYS A 71 20.14 -3.12 7.02
N ALA A 72 19.35 -3.99 7.65
CA ALA A 72 19.84 -5.24 8.24
C ALA A 72 19.91 -6.40 7.24
N GLY A 73 18.93 -6.51 6.33
CA GLY A 73 18.80 -7.60 5.35
C GLY A 73 19.42 -7.31 3.98
N GLY A 74 19.87 -6.07 3.76
CA GLY A 74 20.32 -5.59 2.46
C GLY A 74 19.18 -4.95 1.66
N ALA A 75 19.51 -3.89 0.93
CA ALA A 75 18.58 -3.20 0.04
C ALA A 75 18.38 -4.02 -1.25
N THR A 76 17.61 -5.09 -1.15
CA THR A 76 17.10 -5.79 -2.35
C THR A 76 16.11 -4.88 -3.08
N GLU A 77 16.03 -5.01 -4.39
CA GLU A 77 15.10 -4.25 -5.23
C GLU A 77 13.65 -4.38 -4.72
N GLU A 78 13.23 -5.61 -4.39
CA GLU A 78 11.91 -5.91 -3.82
C GLU A 78 11.63 -5.14 -2.51
N ASN A 79 12.58 -5.11 -1.57
CA ASN A 79 12.36 -4.42 -0.30
C ASN A 79 12.37 -2.90 -0.47
N VAL A 80 13.15 -2.39 -1.44
CA VAL A 80 13.19 -0.96 -1.77
C VAL A 80 11.88 -0.54 -2.42
N GLU A 81 11.37 -1.34 -3.36
CA GLU A 81 10.07 -1.11 -4.00
C GLU A 81 8.92 -1.15 -2.99
N HIS A 82 8.92 -2.13 -2.09
CA HIS A 82 7.93 -2.21 -1.01
C HIS A 82 7.97 -0.97 -0.09
N LEU A 83 9.17 -0.50 0.29
CA LEU A 83 9.29 0.72 1.09
C LEU A 83 8.77 1.95 0.32
N ALA A 84 9.06 2.04 -0.98
CA ALA A 84 8.60 3.13 -1.82
C ALA A 84 7.06 3.17 -1.93
N GLU A 85 6.43 2.01 -2.05
CA GLU A 85 4.96 1.89 -2.09
C GLU A 85 4.32 2.33 -0.77
N GLU A 86 4.86 1.86 0.36
CA GLU A 86 4.35 2.24 1.69
C GLU A 86 4.52 3.75 1.99
N LEU A 87 5.60 4.35 1.47
CA LEU A 87 5.78 5.80 1.51
C LEU A 87 4.72 6.52 0.68
N ARG A 88 4.48 6.08 -0.57
CA ARG A 88 3.46 6.64 -1.45
C ARG A 88 2.07 6.57 -0.81
N GLU A 89 1.70 5.39 -0.31
CA GLU A 89 0.41 5.17 0.34
C GLU A 89 0.24 6.06 1.58
N THR A 90 1.31 6.27 2.36
CA THR A 90 1.28 7.19 3.51
C THR A 90 1.02 8.62 3.08
N ILE A 91 1.71 9.10 2.03
CA ILE A 91 1.53 10.46 1.50
C ILE A 91 0.11 10.66 0.97
N GLU A 92 -0.41 9.68 0.21
CA GLU A 92 -1.81 9.70 -0.24
C GLU A 92 -2.81 9.67 0.93
N GLY A 93 -2.52 8.89 1.97
CA GLY A 93 -3.29 8.85 3.21
C GLY A 93 -3.33 10.20 3.92
N MET A 94 -2.21 10.93 3.93
CA MET A 94 -2.12 12.29 4.44
C MET A 94 -2.94 13.26 3.60
N MET A 95 -2.88 13.20 2.26
CA MET A 95 -3.64 14.07 1.36
C MET A 95 -5.16 13.81 1.39
N SER A 96 -5.57 12.54 1.50
CA SER A 96 -6.97 12.10 1.51
C SER A 96 -7.68 12.25 2.86
N GLY A 97 -6.91 12.28 3.96
CA GLY A 97 -7.44 12.48 5.32
C GLY A 97 -7.65 11.19 6.09
N ARG A 98 -7.21 10.07 5.50
CA ARG A 98 -7.08 8.78 6.19
C ARG A 98 -6.05 8.84 7.31
N VAL A 99 -5.00 9.65 7.17
CA VAL A 99 -4.00 9.91 8.21
C VAL A 99 -4.43 11.13 9.04
N GLN A 100 -4.65 10.92 10.34
CA GLN A 100 -5.07 11.96 11.30
C GLN A 100 -3.85 12.65 11.91
N GLY A 101 -4.00 13.95 12.21
CA GLY A 101 -2.94 14.80 12.76
C GLY A 101 -2.28 15.75 11.75
N VAL A 102 -2.72 15.73 10.49
CA VAL A 102 -2.30 16.68 9.45
C VAL A 102 -3.41 17.71 9.26
N ASP A 103 -3.13 18.97 9.58
CA ASP A 103 -4.08 20.07 9.34
C ASP A 103 -4.24 20.36 7.85
N GLU A 104 -5.26 21.16 7.51
CA GLU A 104 -5.61 21.49 6.12
C GLU A 104 -4.48 22.25 5.39
N VAL A 105 -3.79 23.15 6.09
CA VAL A 105 -2.68 23.93 5.52
C VAL A 105 -1.49 23.02 5.17
N MET A 106 -1.16 22.09 6.05
CA MET A 106 -0.09 21.13 5.85
C MET A 106 -0.46 20.14 4.75
N ARG A 107 -1.72 19.72 4.68
CA ARG A 107 -2.24 18.86 3.60
C ARG A 107 -2.09 19.51 2.23
N ASP A 108 -2.41 20.79 2.11
CA ASP A 108 -2.28 21.53 0.84
C ASP A 108 -0.81 21.72 0.44
N ARG A 109 0.09 21.93 1.42
CA ARG A 109 1.53 21.96 1.16
C ARG A 109 2.05 20.62 0.65
N ILE A 110 1.65 19.52 1.27
CA ILE A 110 2.03 18.15 0.84
C ILE A 110 1.52 17.89 -0.57
N ARG A 111 0.25 18.26 -0.86
CA ARG A 111 -0.33 18.14 -2.20
C ARG A 111 0.48 18.90 -3.24
N SER A 112 0.76 20.18 -2.98
CA SER A 112 1.51 21.03 -3.92
C SER A 112 2.91 20.48 -4.18
N PHE A 113 3.59 20.00 -3.13
CA PHE A 113 4.91 19.38 -3.24
C PHE A 113 4.86 18.08 -4.06
N TYR A 114 3.85 17.24 -3.84
CA TYR A 114 3.70 15.98 -4.54
C TYR A 114 3.37 16.18 -6.03
N GLU A 115 2.52 17.16 -6.36
CA GLU A 115 2.22 17.54 -7.74
C GLU A 115 3.45 18.08 -8.49
N ASP A 116 4.25 18.93 -7.83
CA ASP A 116 5.51 19.46 -8.39
C ASP A 116 6.54 18.34 -8.63
N MET A 117 6.65 17.39 -7.69
CA MET A 117 7.52 16.23 -7.84
C MET A 117 7.09 15.34 -9.03
N GLN A 118 5.79 15.03 -9.16
CA GLN A 118 5.28 14.26 -10.29
C GLN A 118 5.49 14.98 -11.63
N MET A 119 5.32 16.30 -11.65
CA MET A 119 5.56 17.10 -12.86
C MET A 119 7.01 16.98 -13.32
N ARG A 120 7.97 17.06 -12.39
CA ARG A 120 9.40 16.87 -12.71
C ARG A 120 9.70 15.48 -13.21
N GLU A 121 9.16 14.45 -12.56
CA GLU A 121 9.36 13.07 -12.99
C GLU A 121 8.80 12.83 -14.41
N ALA A 122 7.65 13.45 -14.73
CA ALA A 122 7.08 13.41 -16.07
C ALA A 122 7.90 14.19 -17.10
N GLU A 123 8.49 15.33 -16.71
CA GLU A 123 9.41 16.11 -17.54
C GLU A 123 10.68 15.33 -17.84
N ASP A 124 11.34 14.78 -16.81
CA ASP A 124 12.53 13.94 -16.94
C ASP A 124 12.26 12.71 -17.81
N ALA A 125 11.10 12.06 -17.65
CA ALA A 125 10.70 10.93 -18.48
C ALA A 125 10.42 11.34 -19.94
N ALA A 126 9.83 12.51 -20.17
CA ALA A 126 9.60 13.04 -21.51
C ALA A 126 10.91 13.45 -22.19
N ASP A 127 11.85 14.03 -21.44
CA ASP A 127 13.19 14.37 -21.92
C ASP A 127 13.98 13.11 -22.27
N LEU A 128 13.97 12.10 -21.40
CA LEU A 128 14.60 10.80 -21.67
C LEU A 128 13.99 10.11 -22.89
N ALA A 129 12.66 10.16 -23.05
CA ALA A 129 11.96 9.62 -24.21
C ALA A 129 12.20 10.42 -25.50
N SER A 130 12.59 11.70 -25.38
CA SER A 130 12.90 12.60 -26.50
C SER A 130 14.39 12.61 -26.87
N MET A 131 15.25 11.93 -26.11
CA MET A 131 16.65 11.71 -26.52
C MET A 131 16.66 10.82 -27.77
N GLU A 132 17.15 11.36 -28.90
CA GLU A 132 17.46 10.54 -30.07
C GLU A 132 18.55 9.54 -29.68
N TYR A 133 18.18 8.26 -29.60
CA TYR A 133 19.15 7.17 -29.47
C TYR A 133 20.17 7.28 -30.59
N ASP A 134 21.46 7.17 -30.26
CA ASP A 134 22.47 7.05 -31.30
C ASP A 134 22.31 5.71 -32.07
N GLU A 135 22.94 5.58 -33.24
CA GLU A 135 22.81 4.38 -34.08
C GLU A 135 23.14 3.08 -33.32
N GLU A 136 24.07 3.14 -32.35
CA GLU A 136 24.47 2.00 -31.54
C GLU A 136 23.38 1.65 -30.51
N GLU A 137 22.79 2.64 -29.87
CA GLU A 137 21.68 2.50 -28.91
C GLU A 137 20.39 1.99 -29.57
N ILE A 138 20.09 2.40 -30.81
CA ILE A 138 18.97 1.85 -31.58
C ILE A 138 19.17 0.35 -31.84
N LEU A 139 20.39 -0.04 -32.23
CA LEU A 139 20.74 -1.42 -32.53
C LEU A 139 20.74 -2.31 -31.29
N THR A 140 21.15 -1.81 -30.12
CA THR A 140 21.08 -2.56 -28.86
C THR A 140 19.66 -2.65 -28.33
N MET A 141 18.86 -1.60 -28.50
CA MET A 141 17.45 -1.60 -28.10
C MET A 141 16.62 -2.62 -28.90
N ASP A 142 16.83 -2.75 -30.22
CA ASP A 142 16.22 -3.79 -31.06
C ASP A 142 16.68 -5.21 -30.66
N ARG A 143 17.93 -5.34 -30.19
CA ARG A 143 18.55 -6.63 -29.90
C ARG A 143 18.27 -7.18 -28.50
N ILE A 144 18.22 -6.33 -27.47
CA ILE A 144 18.10 -6.73 -26.05
C ILE A 144 17.05 -5.94 -25.24
N GLY A 145 16.35 -4.97 -25.86
CA GLY A 145 15.32 -4.16 -25.19
C GLY A 145 15.85 -3.13 -24.19
N ARG A 146 17.16 -2.86 -24.19
CA ARG A 146 17.82 -1.87 -23.33
C ARG A 146 18.90 -1.12 -24.13
N PRO A 147 19.15 0.18 -23.86
CA PRO A 147 20.10 1.00 -24.61
C PRO A 147 21.56 0.86 -24.11
N GLU A 148 21.88 -0.19 -23.36
CA GLU A 148 23.23 -0.37 -22.78
C GLU A 148 24.26 -0.65 -23.89
N LYS A 149 25.34 0.14 -23.93
CA LYS A 149 26.46 -0.04 -24.86
C LYS A 149 27.30 -1.25 -24.46
N TYR A 150 27.85 -1.97 -25.44
CA TYR A 150 28.71 -3.16 -25.25
C TYR A 150 28.06 -4.40 -24.63
N ALA A 151 26.73 -4.56 -24.70
CA ALA A 151 26.08 -5.79 -24.25
C ALA A 151 26.42 -6.98 -25.18
N GLU A 152 27.22 -7.93 -24.71
CA GLU A 152 27.40 -9.21 -25.39
C GLU A 152 26.08 -10.00 -25.38
N ALA A 153 25.67 -10.52 -26.54
CA ALA A 153 24.42 -11.27 -26.63
C ALA A 153 24.45 -12.52 -25.73
N PRO A 154 23.35 -12.84 -25.01
CA PRO A 154 23.27 -14.10 -24.30
C PRO A 154 23.47 -15.25 -25.29
N SER A 155 24.52 -16.03 -25.06
CA SER A 155 24.88 -17.21 -25.84
C SER A 155 23.65 -18.09 -26.03
N LYS A 156 23.19 -18.27 -27.28
CA LYS A 156 22.21 -19.29 -27.66
C LYS A 156 22.84 -20.68 -27.50
N ARG A 157 23.00 -21.14 -26.26
CA ARG A 157 23.12 -22.57 -25.95
C ARG A 157 21.71 -23.06 -25.75
N ASP A 158 21.20 -23.77 -26.75
CA ASP A 158 19.95 -24.52 -26.65
C ASP A 158 20.16 -25.67 -25.64
N PRO A 159 19.46 -25.68 -24.49
CA PRO A 159 19.67 -26.67 -23.44
C PRO A 159 19.23 -28.11 -23.82
N PHE A 160 18.74 -28.35 -25.04
CA PHE A 160 18.25 -29.65 -25.49
C PHE A 160 19.08 -30.34 -26.59
N THR A 161 20.27 -29.85 -26.93
CA THR A 161 21.06 -30.41 -28.06
C THR A 161 22.13 -31.44 -27.67
N ASP A 162 22.33 -31.74 -26.38
CA ASP A 162 23.34 -32.71 -25.91
C ASP A 162 22.72 -33.84 -25.05
N LEU A 163 21.78 -34.59 -25.60
CA LEU A 163 21.50 -35.94 -25.12
C LEU A 163 22.12 -36.95 -26.12
N PRO A 164 23.13 -37.74 -25.72
CA PRO A 164 23.64 -38.82 -26.56
C PRO A 164 22.56 -39.91 -26.70
N GLU A 165 22.47 -40.51 -27.88
CA GLU A 165 21.61 -41.68 -28.18
C GLU A 165 21.87 -42.86 -27.22
#